data_AF-A0A099J0P0-F1
#
_entry.id   AF-A0A099J0P0-F1
#
_cell.length_a   1.000
_cell.length_b   1.000
_cell.length_c   1.000
_cell.angle_alpha   90.00
_cell.angle_beta   90.00
_cell.angle_gamma   90.00
#
_symmetry.space_group_name_H-M   'P 1'
#
loop_
_entity.id
_entity.type
_entity.pdbx_description
1 polymer ?
#
loop_
_entity_poly.entity_id
_entity_poly.type
_entity_poly.pdbx_seq_one_letter_code
_entity_poly.pdbx_strand_id
1 'polypeptide(L)'
;MTLDALAPPNTTPDVYSTWQAPYPTSVALTLSRLRRGAGDPTHHVATDGTLWRTTLTPDGPATMRFTQSGLHTMRCEAWGEGARAAIDAAPVMVGALDDPAGFVPGIESLAVAHRRLPGLRIPCTGRVMESLIPAVLEQKVISQQAAAAWRRLVRAYGTPAPGPTPLAMLVVPTVRAWQLIPSWEWHKAGVDPRRAGIVQVCLGLARQLEGATSLSTADASARLRVAPGVGAWTAAETAQRAFGDADALSVGDFHLSGMIGHTLTGEAYTDEQMLVAMEKWRPHRYRVVRLLEASGLGVKPRRGPRASFVDHRKH
;
A
#
# COMPACT_ATOMS: atom_id res chain seq x y z
N MET A 1 10.18 47.20 2.83
CA MET A 1 10.47 45.91 2.18
C MET A 1 9.19 45.10 2.27
N THR A 2 8.36 45.22 1.25
CA THR A 2 7.01 44.65 1.15
C THR A 2 7.11 43.13 1.13
N LEU A 3 6.38 42.49 2.05
CA LEU A 3 6.09 41.07 2.00
C LEU A 3 5.32 40.81 0.71
N ASP A 4 5.97 40.21 -0.28
CA ASP A 4 5.27 39.63 -1.42
C ASP A 4 4.26 38.62 -0.89
N ALA A 5 2.99 38.98 -1.02
CA ALA A 5 1.89 38.06 -0.83
C ALA A 5 2.06 36.94 -1.87
N LEU A 6 2.54 35.78 -1.41
CA LEU A 6 2.51 34.55 -2.18
C LEU A 6 1.10 34.43 -2.78
N ALA A 7 1.03 34.35 -4.11
CA ALA A 7 -0.21 34.07 -4.81
C ALA A 7 -0.93 32.89 -4.13
N PRO A 8 -2.27 32.90 -3.99
CA PRO A 8 -2.98 31.77 -3.43
C PRO A 8 -2.56 30.50 -4.18
N PRO A 9 -2.35 29.36 -3.49
CA PRO A 9 -1.92 28.13 -4.14
C PRO A 9 -2.89 27.84 -5.28
N ASN A 10 -2.36 27.61 -6.49
CA ASN A 10 -3.18 27.33 -7.65
C ASN A 10 -4.09 26.14 -7.35
N THR A 11 -5.38 26.41 -7.12
CA THR A 11 -6.37 25.39 -6.77
C THR A 11 -6.80 24.56 -7.97
N THR A 12 -6.46 25.01 -9.18
CA THR A 12 -6.82 24.34 -10.43
C THR A 12 -5.89 23.14 -10.64
N PRO A 13 -6.42 21.93 -10.91
CA PRO A 13 -5.60 20.80 -11.29
C PRO A 13 -4.94 20.99 -12.66
N ASP A 14 -3.71 20.49 -12.80
CA ASP A 14 -3.01 20.46 -14.09
C ASP A 14 -3.71 19.52 -15.07
N VAL A 15 -4.29 18.43 -14.53
CA VAL A 15 -5.13 17.49 -15.28
C VAL A 15 -6.12 16.82 -14.33
N TYR A 16 -7.29 16.47 -14.85
CA TYR A 16 -8.26 15.62 -14.16
C TYR A 16 -8.91 14.63 -15.12
N SER A 17 -9.48 13.57 -14.56
CA SER A 17 -10.35 12.64 -15.28
C SER A 17 -11.52 12.20 -14.40
N THR A 18 -12.59 11.76 -15.05
CA THR A 18 -13.69 11.06 -14.40
C THR A 18 -13.78 9.67 -14.99
N TRP A 19 -13.74 8.66 -14.13
CA TRP A 19 -13.80 7.26 -14.51
C TRP A 19 -15.14 6.65 -14.10
N GLN A 20 -15.74 5.90 -15.02
CA GLN A 20 -16.93 5.09 -14.78
C GLN A 20 -16.51 3.64 -14.54
N ALA A 21 -16.68 3.17 -13.32
CA ALA A 21 -16.27 1.84 -12.91
C ALA A 21 -17.25 0.79 -13.48
N PRO A 22 -16.75 -0.26 -14.18
CA PRO A 22 -17.60 -1.32 -14.72
C PRO A 22 -18.23 -2.18 -13.62
N TYR A 23 -17.61 -2.19 -12.44
CA TYR A 23 -18.10 -2.85 -11.24
C TYR A 23 -18.14 -1.85 -10.07
N PRO A 24 -18.94 -2.11 -9.01
CA PRO A 24 -18.93 -1.23 -7.85
C PRO A 24 -17.52 -1.13 -7.26
N THR A 25 -17.00 0.08 -7.10
CA THR A 25 -15.65 0.36 -6.60
C THR A 25 -15.73 1.44 -5.55
N SER A 26 -15.08 1.22 -4.41
CA SER A 26 -14.90 2.22 -3.36
C SER A 26 -13.45 2.63 -3.32
N VAL A 27 -13.17 3.90 -3.62
CA VAL A 27 -11.81 4.46 -3.57
C VAL A 27 -11.24 4.32 -2.15
N ALA A 28 -12.05 4.67 -1.15
CA ALA A 28 -11.66 4.62 0.25
C ALA A 28 -11.28 3.19 0.69
N LEU A 29 -12.11 2.18 0.40
CA LEU A 29 -11.81 0.80 0.78
C LEU A 29 -10.59 0.25 0.05
N THR A 30 -10.48 0.54 -1.25
CA THR A 30 -9.44 0.00 -2.13
C THR A 30 -8.06 0.58 -1.80
N LEU A 31 -7.97 1.90 -1.65
CA LEU A 31 -6.69 2.58 -1.40
C LEU A 31 -6.30 2.63 0.09
N SER A 32 -7.17 2.20 1.01
CA SER A 32 -6.90 2.19 2.46
C SER A 32 -5.61 1.47 2.85
N ARG A 33 -5.24 0.40 2.12
CA ARG A 33 -4.03 -0.40 2.38
C ARG A 33 -2.73 0.25 1.90
N LEU A 34 -2.81 1.36 1.17
CA LEU A 34 -1.64 2.12 0.75
C LEU A 34 -1.11 3.04 1.85
N ARG A 35 -1.96 3.42 2.82
CA ARG A 35 -1.62 4.31 3.93
C ARG A 35 -0.70 3.65 4.95
N ARG A 36 0.38 4.33 5.33
CA ARG A 36 1.38 3.91 6.33
C ARG A 36 1.15 4.61 7.68
N GLY A 37 0.01 4.28 8.29
CA GLY A 37 -0.41 4.80 9.60
C GLY A 37 -1.00 6.22 9.56
N ALA A 38 -1.39 6.73 10.74
CA ALA A 38 -2.19 7.96 10.82
C ALA A 38 -1.47 9.21 10.29
N GLY A 39 -0.16 9.33 10.51
CA GLY A 39 0.66 10.46 10.08
C GLY A 39 1.50 10.20 8.83
N ASP A 40 0.99 9.40 7.89
CA ASP A 40 1.64 9.15 6.60
C ASP A 40 1.75 10.46 5.79
N PRO A 41 2.96 10.92 5.42
CA PRO A 41 3.10 12.16 4.65
C PRO A 41 2.70 12.02 3.17
N THR A 42 2.49 10.79 2.66
CA THR A 42 2.19 10.54 1.25
C THR A 42 0.72 10.21 0.99
N HIS A 43 -0.10 10.11 2.05
CA HIS A 43 -1.48 9.67 1.97
C HIS A 43 -2.34 10.34 3.06
N HIS A 44 -3.45 10.93 2.66
CA HIS A 44 -4.39 11.57 3.57
C HIS A 44 -5.84 11.31 3.15
N VAL A 45 -6.72 11.15 4.13
CA VAL A 45 -8.17 11.12 3.91
C VAL A 45 -8.75 12.27 4.70
N ALA A 46 -9.32 13.25 3.99
CA ALA A 46 -9.96 14.41 4.57
C ALA A 46 -11.27 14.03 5.26
N THR A 47 -11.82 14.95 6.06
CA THR A 47 -13.05 14.72 6.84
C THR A 47 -14.29 14.48 5.96
N ASP A 48 -14.29 15.02 4.74
CA ASP A 48 -15.33 14.82 3.72
C ASP A 48 -15.17 13.49 2.94
N GLY A 49 -14.15 12.69 3.27
CA GLY A 49 -13.84 11.44 2.58
C GLY A 49 -12.97 11.60 1.32
N THR A 50 -12.59 12.82 0.95
CA THR A 50 -11.64 13.06 -0.16
C THR A 50 -10.30 12.40 0.16
N LEU A 51 -9.82 11.56 -0.75
CA LEU A 51 -8.54 10.86 -0.60
C LEU A 51 -7.45 11.58 -1.38
N TRP A 52 -6.34 11.88 -0.71
CA TRP A 52 -5.15 12.48 -1.28
C TRP A 52 -4.00 11.48 -1.22
N ARG A 53 -3.27 11.34 -2.32
CA ARG A 53 -2.08 10.49 -2.41
C ARG A 53 -1.04 11.16 -3.29
N THR A 54 0.22 11.07 -2.89
CA THR A 54 1.36 11.51 -3.71
C THR A 54 2.08 10.32 -4.31
N THR A 55 2.60 10.42 -5.52
CA THR A 55 3.41 9.35 -6.16
C THR A 55 4.57 9.95 -6.93
N LEU A 56 5.66 9.19 -7.09
CA LEU A 56 6.75 9.51 -7.99
C LEU A 56 6.57 8.71 -9.28
N THR A 57 6.06 9.38 -10.31
CA THR A 57 5.87 8.79 -11.65
C THR A 57 7.19 8.82 -12.44
N PRO A 58 7.28 8.14 -13.59
CA PRO A 58 8.46 8.24 -14.47
C PRO A 58 8.72 9.66 -14.96
N ASP A 59 7.66 10.46 -15.10
CA ASP A 59 7.71 11.84 -15.60
C ASP A 59 7.97 12.86 -14.48
N GLY A 60 7.92 12.44 -13.22
CA GLY A 60 8.16 13.29 -12.06
C GLY A 60 7.15 13.12 -10.92
N PRO A 61 7.25 13.96 -9.88
CA PRO A 61 6.35 13.93 -8.72
C PRO A 61 4.93 14.31 -9.12
N ALA A 62 3.95 13.66 -8.47
CA ALA A 62 2.54 13.96 -8.63
C ALA A 62 1.78 13.92 -7.31
N THR A 63 0.82 14.83 -7.16
CA THR A 63 -0.25 14.75 -6.15
C THR A 63 -1.52 14.34 -6.84
N MET A 64 -2.28 13.43 -6.24
CA MET A 64 -3.56 12.96 -6.73
C MET A 64 -4.62 13.21 -5.65
N ARG A 65 -5.76 13.76 -6.07
CA ARG A 65 -6.96 13.91 -5.25
C ARG A 65 -8.08 13.09 -5.88
N PHE A 66 -8.67 12.21 -5.08
CA PHE A 66 -9.80 11.40 -5.47
C PHE A 66 -11.05 11.83 -4.73
N THR A 67 -12.11 12.07 -5.51
CA THR A 67 -13.47 12.27 -5.01
C THR A 67 -14.39 11.26 -5.68
N GLN A 68 -15.46 10.87 -5.00
CA GLN A 68 -16.30 9.78 -5.46
C GLN A 68 -17.78 10.10 -5.23
N SER A 69 -18.57 10.02 -6.28
CA SER A 69 -20.03 10.16 -6.25
C SER A 69 -20.67 8.80 -6.51
N GLY A 70 -20.85 8.02 -5.44
CA GLY A 70 -21.33 6.63 -5.52
C GLY A 70 -20.26 5.63 -5.98
N LEU A 71 -20.62 4.35 -6.06
CA LEU A 71 -19.64 3.26 -6.31
C LEU A 71 -19.21 3.13 -7.78
N HIS A 72 -19.79 3.88 -8.71
CA HIS A 72 -19.48 3.77 -10.14
C HIS A 72 -18.80 5.00 -10.73
N THR A 73 -18.83 6.14 -10.06
CA THR A 73 -18.25 7.37 -10.60
C THR A 73 -17.21 7.92 -9.66
N MET A 74 -15.96 7.96 -10.11
CA MET A 74 -14.88 8.64 -9.39
C MET A 74 -14.25 9.73 -10.24
N ARG A 75 -13.83 10.81 -9.59
CA ARG A 75 -13.02 11.86 -10.19
C ARG A 75 -11.64 11.82 -9.57
N CYS A 76 -10.62 11.86 -10.42
CA CYS A 76 -9.24 12.04 -10.02
C CYS A 76 -8.74 13.37 -10.57
N GLU A 77 -8.09 14.16 -9.74
CA GLU A 77 -7.43 15.41 -10.07
C GLU A 77 -5.95 15.28 -9.72
N ALA A 78 -5.05 15.83 -10.53
CA ALA A 78 -3.63 15.72 -10.27
C ALA A 78 -2.85 17.01 -10.59
N TRP A 79 -1.70 17.14 -9.91
CA TRP A 79 -0.77 18.26 -10.00
C TRP A 79 0.67 17.76 -10.09
N GLY A 80 1.53 18.55 -10.73
CA GLY A 80 2.97 18.31 -10.87
C GLY A 80 3.37 17.71 -12.20
N GLU A 81 4.68 17.57 -12.41
CA GLU A 81 5.28 17.03 -13.64
C GLU A 81 4.73 15.64 -13.99
N GLY A 82 4.45 14.82 -12.98
CA GLY A 82 3.88 13.49 -13.15
C GLY A 82 2.35 13.42 -13.26
N ALA A 83 1.63 14.55 -13.30
CA ALA A 83 0.17 14.57 -13.16
C ALA A 83 -0.55 13.77 -14.25
N ARG A 84 -0.10 13.86 -15.51
CA ARG A 84 -0.70 13.12 -16.63
C ARG A 84 -0.59 11.61 -16.44
N ALA A 85 0.63 11.12 -16.20
CA ALA A 85 0.88 9.70 -15.94
C ALA A 85 0.11 9.19 -14.71
N ALA A 86 -0.04 10.02 -13.68
CA ALA A 86 -0.83 9.68 -12.50
C ALA A 86 -2.33 9.54 -12.84
N ILE A 87 -2.90 10.46 -13.62
CA ILE A 87 -4.30 10.39 -14.08
C ILE A 87 -4.56 9.17 -14.95
N ASP A 88 -3.65 8.87 -15.87
CA ASP A 88 -3.80 7.72 -16.78
C ASP A 88 -3.77 6.39 -16.00
N ALA A 89 -2.97 6.31 -14.92
CA ALA A 89 -2.91 5.15 -14.04
C ALA A 89 -4.04 5.07 -13.00
N ALA A 90 -4.82 6.15 -12.80
CA ALA A 90 -5.79 6.25 -11.70
C ALA A 90 -6.86 5.15 -11.70
N PRO A 91 -7.49 4.79 -12.85
CA PRO A 91 -8.46 3.67 -12.88
C PRO A 91 -7.84 2.35 -12.43
N VAL A 92 -6.65 2.01 -12.93
CA VAL A 92 -5.94 0.77 -12.57
C VAL A 92 -5.60 0.77 -11.08
N MET A 93 -5.14 1.90 -10.54
CA MET A 93 -4.82 2.06 -9.12
C MET A 93 -6.00 1.74 -8.20
N VAL A 94 -7.21 2.13 -8.58
CA VAL A 94 -8.43 1.87 -7.79
C VAL A 94 -9.10 0.53 -8.11
N GLY A 95 -8.44 -0.35 -8.88
CA GLY A 95 -8.91 -1.70 -9.14
C GLY A 95 -9.67 -1.90 -10.44
N ALA A 96 -9.43 -1.11 -11.49
CA ALA A 96 -10.01 -1.38 -12.81
C ALA A 96 -9.60 -2.74 -13.39
N LEU A 97 -8.45 -3.28 -12.98
CA LEU A 97 -7.97 -4.61 -13.37
C LEU A 97 -8.41 -5.72 -12.40
N ASP A 98 -9.10 -5.36 -11.32
CA ASP A 98 -9.53 -6.31 -10.31
C ASP A 98 -10.90 -6.90 -10.68
N ASP A 99 -10.89 -8.08 -11.27
CA ASP A 99 -12.11 -8.84 -11.58
C ASP A 99 -12.52 -9.72 -10.39
N PRO A 100 -13.67 -9.45 -9.74
CA PRO A 100 -14.20 -10.32 -8.69
C PRO A 100 -15.02 -11.50 -9.24
N ALA A 101 -15.23 -11.60 -10.56
CA ALA A 101 -15.98 -12.71 -11.15
C ALA A 101 -15.34 -14.06 -10.79
N GLY A 102 -16.18 -15.06 -10.54
CA GLY A 102 -15.75 -16.39 -10.10
C GLY A 102 -15.40 -16.51 -8.62
N PHE A 103 -15.34 -15.40 -7.85
CA PHE A 103 -15.17 -15.48 -6.41
C PHE A 103 -16.43 -16.03 -5.71
N VAL A 104 -16.32 -17.22 -5.12
CA VAL A 104 -17.38 -17.84 -4.31
C VAL A 104 -16.98 -17.79 -2.83
N PRO A 105 -17.71 -17.05 -1.97
CA PRO A 105 -17.35 -16.90 -0.56
C PRO A 105 -17.26 -18.21 0.23
N GLY A 106 -18.18 -19.15 -0.01
CA GLY A 106 -18.16 -20.51 0.55
C GLY A 106 -18.42 -20.65 2.05
N ILE A 107 -18.44 -19.57 2.83
CA ILE A 107 -18.79 -19.52 4.26
C ILE A 107 -19.58 -18.24 4.58
N GLU A 108 -20.41 -18.27 5.63
CA GLU A 108 -21.31 -17.14 5.93
C GLU A 108 -20.57 -15.84 6.26
N SER A 109 -19.49 -15.89 7.05
CA SER A 109 -18.71 -14.69 7.40
C SER A 109 -18.19 -13.95 6.17
N LEU A 110 -17.67 -14.69 5.18
CA LEU A 110 -17.25 -14.12 3.90
C LEU A 110 -18.41 -13.68 3.04
N ALA A 111 -19.53 -14.41 3.02
CA ALA A 111 -20.71 -14.01 2.27
C ALA A 111 -21.27 -12.68 2.79
N VAL A 112 -21.34 -12.50 4.11
CA VAL A 112 -21.70 -11.22 4.76
C VAL A 112 -20.70 -10.13 4.40
N ALA A 113 -19.39 -10.39 4.54
CA ALA A 113 -18.34 -9.42 4.22
C ALA A 113 -18.44 -8.95 2.76
N HIS A 114 -18.62 -9.88 1.83
CA HIS A 114 -18.73 -9.60 0.40
C HIS A 114 -19.97 -8.76 0.07
N ARG A 115 -21.13 -9.09 0.67
CA ARG A 115 -22.37 -8.29 0.52
C ARG A 115 -22.24 -6.88 1.10
N ARG A 116 -21.55 -6.72 2.25
CA ARG A 116 -21.37 -5.42 2.92
C ARG A 116 -20.36 -4.50 2.24
N LEU A 117 -19.43 -5.07 1.48
CA LEU A 117 -18.32 -4.36 0.87
C LEU A 117 -18.31 -4.53 -0.66
N PRO A 118 -19.41 -4.23 -1.37
CA PRO A 118 -19.49 -4.47 -2.82
C PRO A 118 -18.43 -3.69 -3.61
N GLY A 119 -18.00 -2.55 -3.06
CA GLY A 119 -16.96 -1.67 -3.60
C GLY A 119 -15.52 -2.08 -3.32
N LEU A 120 -15.25 -3.13 -2.54
CA LEU A 120 -13.88 -3.50 -2.22
C LEU A 120 -13.17 -4.07 -3.45
N ARG A 121 -12.08 -3.43 -3.86
CA ARG A 121 -11.18 -3.92 -4.91
C ARG A 121 -9.75 -4.06 -4.38
N ILE A 122 -8.90 -4.74 -5.16
CA ILE A 122 -7.46 -4.84 -4.91
C ILE A 122 -6.74 -3.72 -5.67
N PRO A 123 -5.93 -2.88 -5.00
CA PRO A 123 -5.25 -1.76 -5.66
C PRO A 123 -4.08 -2.23 -6.52
N CYS A 124 -3.82 -1.53 -7.63
CA CYS A 124 -2.67 -1.78 -8.50
C CYS A 124 -1.93 -0.48 -8.82
N THR A 125 -0.95 -0.10 -7.99
CA THR A 125 -0.27 1.20 -8.15
C THR A 125 0.70 1.24 -9.32
N GLY A 126 1.22 0.09 -9.76
CA GLY A 126 2.32 0.04 -10.73
C GLY A 126 3.62 0.69 -10.21
N ARG A 127 3.77 0.86 -8.89
CA ARG A 127 4.94 1.45 -8.24
C ARG A 127 5.55 0.47 -7.25
N VAL A 128 6.57 -0.26 -7.69
CA VAL A 128 7.18 -1.35 -6.92
C VAL A 128 7.95 -0.80 -5.74
N MET A 129 8.82 0.19 -5.93
CA MET A 129 9.64 0.73 -4.83
C MET A 129 8.78 1.43 -3.77
N GLU A 130 7.69 2.10 -4.17
CA GLU A 130 6.73 2.71 -3.24
C GLU A 130 6.02 1.67 -2.34
N SER A 131 5.94 0.41 -2.77
CA SER A 131 5.32 -0.68 -2.00
C SER A 131 6.36 -1.54 -1.27
N LEU A 132 7.49 -1.81 -1.92
CA LEU A 132 8.55 -2.68 -1.46
C LEU A 132 9.35 -2.07 -0.30
N ILE A 133 9.69 -0.77 -0.37
CA ILE A 133 10.46 -0.12 0.71
C ILE A 133 9.68 -0.18 2.04
N PRO A 134 8.40 0.26 2.12
CA PRO A 134 7.61 0.08 3.34
C PRO A 134 7.50 -1.37 3.80
N ALA A 135 7.31 -2.32 2.87
CA ALA A 135 7.23 -3.74 3.22
C ALA A 135 8.54 -4.23 3.86
N VAL A 136 9.71 -3.79 3.38
CA VAL A 136 10.98 -4.08 4.04
C VAL A 136 11.05 -3.45 5.42
N LEU A 137 10.61 -2.19 5.59
CA LEU A 137 10.58 -1.50 6.88
C LEU A 137 9.70 -2.21 7.93
N GLU A 138 8.65 -2.90 7.48
CA GLU A 138 7.70 -3.65 8.31
C GLU A 138 8.23 -5.02 8.75
N GLN A 139 9.35 -5.50 8.22
CA GLN A 139 9.89 -6.81 8.56
C GLN A 139 10.25 -6.94 10.06
N LYS A 140 9.60 -7.89 10.73
CA LYS A 140 9.86 -8.32 12.12
C LYS A 140 9.69 -7.20 13.17
N VAL A 141 8.91 -6.17 12.86
CA VAL A 141 8.59 -5.06 13.78
C VAL A 141 7.09 -4.86 13.85
N ILE A 142 6.63 -4.13 14.88
CA ILE A 142 5.22 -3.73 14.93
C ILE A 142 4.96 -2.63 13.91
N SER A 143 3.74 -2.59 13.34
CA SER A 143 3.37 -1.62 12.30
C SER A 143 3.57 -0.16 12.72
N GLN A 144 3.45 0.15 14.01
CA GLN A 144 3.71 1.50 14.53
C GLN A 144 5.17 1.93 14.40
N GLN A 145 6.12 1.02 14.62
CA GLN A 145 7.56 1.29 14.44
C GLN A 145 7.88 1.52 12.96
N ALA A 146 7.38 0.64 12.09
CA ALA A 146 7.58 0.80 10.65
C ALA A 146 6.96 2.10 10.10
N ALA A 147 5.73 2.44 10.53
CA ALA A 147 5.08 3.69 10.16
C ALA A 147 5.83 4.93 10.67
N ALA A 148 6.44 4.86 11.87
CA ALA A 148 7.28 5.93 12.39
C ALA A 148 8.59 6.08 11.58
N ALA A 149 9.22 4.97 11.23
CA ALA A 149 10.41 4.95 10.37
C ALA A 149 10.12 5.54 8.99
N TRP A 150 9.05 5.07 8.33
CA TRP A 150 8.55 5.59 7.05
C TRP A 150 8.37 7.10 7.11
N ARG A 151 7.59 7.58 8.09
CA ARG A 151 7.30 9.00 8.26
C ARG A 151 8.56 9.83 8.46
N ARG A 152 9.51 9.36 9.29
CA ARG A 152 10.76 10.08 9.53
C ARG A 152 11.59 10.18 8.25
N LEU A 153 11.78 9.06 7.56
CA LEU A 153 12.62 9.01 6.36
C LEU A 153 12.02 9.84 5.23
N VAL A 154 10.72 9.71 4.96
CA VAL A 154 10.06 10.52 3.92
C VAL A 154 10.04 12.00 4.30
N ARG A 155 9.87 12.37 5.57
CA ARG A 155 9.98 13.78 6.01
C ARG A 155 11.37 14.38 5.82
N ALA A 156 12.41 13.59 5.98
CA ALA A 156 13.78 14.07 5.86
C ALA A 156 14.29 14.08 4.41
N TYR A 157 13.82 13.16 3.58
CA TYR A 157 14.41 12.89 2.25
C TYR A 157 13.42 12.94 1.08
N GLY A 158 12.12 13.05 1.36
CA GLY A 158 11.09 13.28 0.34
C GLY A 158 11.09 14.73 -0.12
N THR A 159 10.34 15.00 -1.18
CA THR A 159 10.17 16.36 -1.72
C THR A 159 8.76 16.87 -1.44
N PRO A 160 8.55 18.19 -1.34
CA PRO A 160 7.21 18.77 -1.24
C PRO A 160 6.31 18.27 -2.36
N ALA A 161 5.09 17.86 -1.99
CA ALA A 161 4.08 17.44 -2.95
C ALA A 161 3.63 18.62 -3.81
N PRO A 162 3.51 18.47 -5.14
CA PRO A 162 3.07 19.53 -6.03
C PRO A 162 1.58 19.86 -5.81
N GLY A 163 1.19 21.09 -6.16
CA GLY A 163 -0.20 21.55 -6.10
C GLY A 163 -0.70 21.89 -4.69
N PRO A 164 -1.99 22.23 -4.56
CA PRO A 164 -2.63 22.43 -3.28
C PRO A 164 -2.71 21.09 -2.56
N THR A 165 -2.31 21.06 -1.30
CA THR A 165 -2.44 19.88 -0.45
C THR A 165 -3.17 20.27 0.84
N PRO A 166 -4.03 19.40 1.39
CA PRO A 166 -4.84 19.73 2.59
C PRO A 166 -3.99 19.90 3.85
N LEU A 167 -2.76 19.38 3.81
CA LEU A 167 -1.69 19.57 4.78
C LEU A 167 -0.37 19.46 4.01
N ALA A 168 0.76 19.78 4.63
CA ALA A 168 2.07 19.54 4.02
C ALA A 168 2.28 18.04 3.75
N MET A 169 2.03 17.62 2.50
CA MET A 169 2.30 16.28 2.00
C MET A 169 3.65 16.24 1.28
N LEU A 170 4.20 15.04 1.15
CA LEU A 170 5.50 14.82 0.53
C LEU A 170 5.41 13.69 -0.49
N VAL A 171 6.13 13.82 -1.59
CA VAL A 171 6.42 12.71 -2.49
C VAL A 171 7.61 11.94 -1.93
N VAL A 172 7.59 10.62 -2.10
CA VAL A 172 8.68 9.74 -1.64
C VAL A 172 10.03 10.14 -2.28
N PRO A 173 11.16 9.85 -1.63
CA PRO A 173 12.48 10.07 -2.23
C PRO A 173 12.63 9.30 -3.56
N THR A 174 13.38 9.87 -4.49
CA THR A 174 13.83 9.17 -5.70
C THR A 174 14.73 7.99 -5.32
N VAL A 175 14.94 7.04 -6.24
CA VAL A 175 15.88 5.92 -6.02
C VAL A 175 17.26 6.43 -5.58
N ARG A 176 17.78 7.47 -6.24
CA ARG A 176 19.07 8.08 -5.89
C ARG A 176 19.03 8.72 -4.50
N ALA A 177 17.96 9.44 -4.16
CA ALA A 177 17.84 10.06 -2.84
C ALA A 177 17.81 9.01 -1.72
N TRP A 178 17.08 7.90 -1.92
CA TRP A 178 17.10 6.77 -0.99
C TRP A 178 18.49 6.14 -0.84
N GLN A 179 19.25 5.99 -1.93
CA GLN A 179 20.61 5.45 -1.90
C GLN A 179 21.59 6.35 -1.14
N LEU A 180 21.36 7.66 -1.17
CA LEU A 180 22.22 8.65 -0.51
C LEU A 180 21.88 8.87 0.97
N ILE A 181 20.83 8.22 1.51
CA ILE A 181 20.50 8.31 2.93
C ILE A 181 21.64 7.70 3.75
N PRO A 182 22.33 8.47 4.60
CA PRO A 182 23.42 7.94 5.38
C PRO A 182 22.96 6.90 6.41
N SER A 183 23.82 5.93 6.73
CA SER A 183 23.49 4.82 7.63
C SER A 183 22.95 5.27 8.99
N TRP A 184 23.46 6.37 9.55
CA TRP A 184 22.99 6.89 10.84
C TRP A 184 21.56 7.43 10.79
N GLU A 185 21.03 7.82 9.63
CA GLU A 185 19.66 8.31 9.51
C GLU A 185 18.64 7.17 9.45
N TRP A 186 19.04 6.01 8.90
CA TRP A 186 18.30 4.75 9.08
C TRP A 186 18.22 4.36 10.54
N HIS A 187 19.34 4.42 11.27
CA HIS A 187 19.38 4.13 12.69
C HIS A 187 18.50 5.11 13.51
N LYS A 188 18.61 6.42 13.27
CA LYS A 188 17.72 7.44 13.90
C LYS A 188 16.24 7.24 13.57
N ALA A 189 15.92 6.53 12.47
CA ALA A 189 14.57 6.13 12.12
C ALA A 189 14.10 4.83 12.80
N GLY A 190 14.95 4.17 13.59
CA GLY A 190 14.65 2.86 14.18
C GLY A 190 14.71 1.72 13.16
N VAL A 191 15.45 1.91 12.06
CA VAL A 191 15.69 0.88 11.05
C VAL A 191 17.05 0.24 11.32
N ASP A 192 17.06 -1.06 11.60
CA ASP A 192 18.31 -1.79 11.82
C ASP A 192 19.13 -1.93 10.52
N PRO A 193 20.45 -2.19 10.63
CA PRO A 193 21.33 -2.31 9.48
C PRO A 193 20.92 -3.38 8.46
N ARG A 194 20.26 -4.47 8.90
CA ARG A 194 19.80 -5.52 8.00
C ARG A 194 18.65 -5.02 7.13
N ARG A 195 17.61 -4.41 7.71
CA ARG A 195 16.51 -3.83 6.93
C ARG A 195 17.00 -2.71 6.00
N ALA A 196 17.85 -1.81 6.49
CA ALA A 196 18.45 -0.77 5.66
C ALA A 196 19.26 -1.36 4.49
N GLY A 197 20.06 -2.40 4.75
CA GLY A 197 20.82 -3.11 3.72
C GLY A 197 19.92 -3.76 2.65
N ILE A 198 18.81 -4.38 3.05
CA ILE A 198 17.82 -4.94 2.10
C ILE A 198 17.25 -3.84 1.21
N VAL A 199 16.89 -2.68 1.77
CA VAL A 199 16.44 -1.52 0.98
C VAL A 199 17.51 -1.10 -0.03
N GLN A 200 18.78 -0.98 0.38
CA GLN A 200 19.88 -0.63 -0.52
C GLN A 200 20.07 -1.63 -1.66
N VAL A 201 19.95 -2.92 -1.38
CA VAL A 201 19.99 -3.97 -2.41
C VAL A 201 18.83 -3.82 -3.40
N CYS A 202 17.61 -3.60 -2.90
CA CYS A 202 16.45 -3.39 -3.75
C CYS A 202 16.59 -2.13 -4.63
N LEU A 203 17.17 -1.05 -4.09
CA LEU A 203 17.46 0.18 -4.84
C LEU A 203 18.49 -0.05 -5.95
N GLY A 204 19.52 -0.87 -5.71
CA GLY A 204 20.48 -1.28 -6.73
C GLY A 204 19.83 -2.05 -7.89
N LEU A 205 18.70 -2.71 -7.63
CA LEU A 205 17.90 -3.46 -8.61
C LEU A 205 16.64 -2.71 -9.07
N ALA A 206 16.46 -1.43 -8.72
CA ALA A 206 15.18 -0.74 -8.85
C ALA A 206 14.59 -0.82 -10.26
N ARG A 207 15.39 -0.61 -11.31
CA ARG A 207 14.93 -0.69 -12.71
C ARG A 207 14.35 -2.08 -13.05
N GLN A 208 15.05 -3.13 -12.62
CA GLN A 208 14.63 -4.51 -12.85
C GLN A 208 13.38 -4.86 -12.03
N LEU A 209 13.27 -4.36 -10.80
CA LEU A 209 12.13 -4.61 -9.93
C LEU A 209 10.89 -3.83 -10.39
N GLU A 210 11.01 -2.56 -10.80
CA GLU A 210 9.90 -1.77 -11.36
C GLU A 210 9.36 -2.39 -12.66
N GLY A 211 10.25 -2.96 -13.49
CA GLY A 211 9.86 -3.70 -14.70
C GLY A 211 8.99 -4.95 -14.44
N ALA A 212 8.93 -5.44 -13.19
CA ALA A 212 8.10 -6.58 -12.82
C ALA A 212 6.59 -6.32 -13.00
N THR A 213 6.17 -5.05 -13.08
CA THR A 213 4.78 -4.65 -13.35
C THR A 213 4.25 -5.13 -14.70
N SER A 214 5.14 -5.48 -15.63
CA SER A 214 4.80 -6.01 -16.97
C SER A 214 4.74 -7.54 -17.03
N LEU A 215 5.02 -8.23 -15.91
CA LEU A 215 5.09 -9.69 -15.84
C LEU A 215 3.79 -10.29 -15.31
N SER A 216 3.64 -11.62 -15.46
CA SER A 216 2.62 -12.36 -14.72
C SER A 216 2.81 -12.19 -13.20
N THR A 217 1.77 -12.35 -12.40
CA THR A 217 1.87 -12.23 -10.93
C THR A 217 2.90 -13.18 -10.33
N ALA A 218 2.97 -14.42 -10.84
CA ALA A 218 3.95 -15.42 -10.44
C ALA A 218 5.39 -14.99 -10.77
N ASP A 219 5.63 -14.52 -12.00
CA ASP A 219 6.96 -14.08 -12.44
C ASP A 219 7.39 -12.78 -11.74
N ALA A 220 6.45 -11.87 -11.50
CA ALA A 220 6.69 -10.63 -10.76
C ALA A 220 7.09 -10.94 -9.32
N SER A 221 6.39 -11.87 -8.65
CA SER A 221 6.75 -12.33 -7.31
C SER A 221 8.12 -13.01 -7.28
N ALA A 222 8.42 -13.88 -8.25
CA ALA A 222 9.74 -14.49 -8.38
C ALA A 222 10.83 -13.43 -8.59
N ARG A 223 10.57 -12.41 -9.41
CA ARG A 223 11.49 -11.29 -9.66
C ARG A 223 11.81 -10.51 -8.39
N LEU A 224 10.83 -10.23 -7.54
CA LEU A 224 11.05 -9.57 -6.25
C LEU A 224 11.98 -10.38 -5.35
N ARG A 225 11.79 -11.71 -5.31
CA ARG A 225 12.53 -12.62 -4.42
C ARG A 225 13.96 -12.90 -4.85
N VAL A 226 14.38 -12.41 -6.03
CA VAL A 226 15.80 -12.40 -6.43
C VAL A 226 16.63 -11.51 -5.50
N ALA A 227 16.04 -10.44 -4.94
CA ALA A 227 16.74 -9.57 -4.00
C ALA A 227 16.94 -10.27 -2.63
N PRO A 228 18.19 -10.46 -2.17
CA PRO A 228 18.47 -11.01 -0.86
C PRO A 228 17.73 -10.28 0.26
N GLY A 229 17.02 -11.03 1.10
CA GLY A 229 16.19 -10.50 2.19
C GLY A 229 14.75 -10.14 1.80
N VAL A 230 14.36 -10.27 0.54
CA VAL A 230 12.96 -10.22 0.09
C VAL A 230 12.40 -11.64 0.07
N GLY A 231 11.74 -12.02 1.16
CA GLY A 231 11.06 -13.32 1.30
C GLY A 231 9.64 -13.33 0.72
N ALA A 232 8.94 -14.47 0.88
CA ALA A 232 7.56 -14.65 0.42
C ALA A 232 6.60 -13.59 0.99
N TRP A 233 6.72 -13.27 2.29
CA TRP A 233 5.92 -12.24 2.95
C TRP A 233 6.09 -10.86 2.30
N THR A 234 7.33 -10.38 2.14
CA THR A 234 7.61 -9.05 1.55
C THR A 234 7.21 -8.99 0.08
N ALA A 235 7.42 -10.07 -0.67
CA ALA A 235 6.98 -10.17 -2.05
C ALA A 235 5.45 -10.09 -2.15
N ALA A 236 4.71 -10.78 -1.28
CA ALA A 236 3.26 -10.72 -1.23
C ALA A 236 2.75 -9.32 -0.87
N GLU A 237 3.26 -8.69 0.19
CA GLU A 237 2.87 -7.32 0.58
C GLU A 237 3.10 -6.31 -0.55
N THR A 238 4.16 -6.50 -1.33
CA THR A 238 4.45 -5.68 -2.52
C THR A 238 3.46 -6.00 -3.65
N ALA A 239 3.24 -7.27 -3.97
CA ALA A 239 2.38 -7.71 -5.07
C ALA A 239 0.92 -7.28 -4.89
N GLN A 240 0.41 -7.36 -3.67
CA GLN A 240 -0.94 -6.93 -3.29
C GLN A 240 -1.23 -5.45 -3.61
N ARG A 241 -0.20 -4.60 -3.66
CA ARG A 241 -0.32 -3.14 -3.82
C ARG A 241 0.20 -2.67 -5.18
N ALA A 242 1.34 -3.18 -5.61
CA ALA A 242 2.00 -2.77 -6.85
C ALA A 242 1.43 -3.48 -8.08
N PHE A 243 1.00 -4.74 -7.94
CA PHE A 243 0.57 -5.58 -9.06
C PHE A 243 -0.93 -5.89 -9.06
N GLY A 244 -1.66 -5.52 -8.00
CA GLY A 244 -3.08 -5.88 -7.89
C GLY A 244 -3.33 -7.37 -7.66
N ASP A 245 -2.35 -8.10 -7.11
CA ASP A 245 -2.45 -9.55 -6.95
C ASP A 245 -3.48 -9.93 -5.87
N ALA A 246 -4.66 -10.35 -6.31
CA ALA A 246 -5.76 -10.80 -5.45
C ALA A 246 -5.51 -12.17 -4.79
N ASP A 247 -4.41 -12.84 -5.11
CA ASP A 247 -4.05 -14.17 -4.62
C ASP A 247 -2.77 -14.20 -3.77
N ALA A 248 -2.04 -13.09 -3.70
CA ALA A 248 -0.78 -12.97 -2.96
C ALA A 248 -0.97 -13.04 -1.44
N LEU A 249 -0.87 -14.23 -0.85
CA LEU A 249 -0.89 -14.40 0.61
C LEU A 249 0.45 -14.07 1.26
N SER A 250 0.40 -13.24 2.31
CA SER A 250 1.55 -12.88 3.15
C SER A 250 1.91 -14.01 4.13
N VAL A 251 2.36 -15.15 3.61
CA VAL A 251 2.84 -16.30 4.41
C VAL A 251 3.96 -15.86 5.33
N GLY A 252 3.93 -16.25 6.60
CA GLY A 252 4.86 -15.80 7.64
C GLY A 252 4.42 -14.53 8.36
N ASP A 253 3.23 -13.99 8.02
CA ASP A 253 2.63 -12.91 8.80
C ASP A 253 2.22 -13.42 10.19
N PHE A 254 2.61 -12.69 11.23
CA PHE A 254 2.43 -13.09 12.61
C PHE A 254 0.95 -13.20 13.06
N HIS A 255 0.02 -12.64 12.28
CA HIS A 255 -1.39 -12.60 12.63
C HIS A 255 -2.30 -13.30 11.65
N LEU A 256 -1.88 -13.43 10.40
CA LEU A 256 -2.73 -13.89 9.30
C LEU A 256 -3.22 -15.33 9.49
N SER A 257 -2.32 -16.31 9.66
CA SER A 257 -2.71 -17.73 9.77
C SER A 257 -3.67 -17.95 10.93
N GLY A 258 -3.38 -17.35 12.08
CA GLY A 258 -4.23 -17.40 13.26
C GLY A 258 -5.61 -16.77 13.03
N MET A 259 -5.69 -15.62 12.34
CA MET A 259 -6.96 -14.99 12.00
C MET A 259 -7.79 -15.86 11.06
N ILE A 260 -7.15 -16.43 10.02
CA ILE A 260 -7.81 -17.31 9.07
C ILE A 260 -8.33 -18.57 9.78
N GLY A 261 -7.48 -19.28 10.53
CA GLY A 261 -7.90 -20.49 11.24
C GLY A 261 -9.09 -20.26 12.17
N HIS A 262 -9.06 -19.21 13.00
CA HIS A 262 -10.16 -18.95 13.93
C HIS A 262 -11.44 -18.55 13.19
N THR A 263 -11.32 -17.84 12.07
CA THR A 263 -12.48 -17.46 11.25
C THR A 263 -13.10 -18.68 10.55
N LEU A 264 -12.28 -19.64 10.12
CA LEU A 264 -12.74 -20.80 9.37
C LEU A 264 -13.24 -21.95 10.25
N THR A 265 -12.50 -22.27 11.31
CA THR A 265 -12.76 -23.45 12.15
C THR A 265 -12.75 -23.18 13.65
N GLY A 266 -12.55 -21.92 14.07
CA GLY A 266 -12.43 -21.58 15.49
C GLY A 266 -11.07 -21.90 16.12
N GLU A 267 -10.12 -22.43 15.34
CA GLU A 267 -8.82 -22.93 15.82
C GLU A 267 -7.65 -22.16 15.23
N ALA A 268 -6.51 -22.10 15.91
CA ALA A 268 -5.31 -21.46 15.35
C ALA A 268 -4.70 -22.33 14.23
N TYR A 269 -4.36 -21.72 13.09
CA TYR A 269 -3.62 -22.40 12.01
C TYR A 269 -2.14 -22.04 11.97
N THR A 270 -1.33 -22.99 11.51
CA THR A 270 0.00 -22.73 10.93
C THR A 270 -0.12 -22.14 9.53
N ASP A 271 0.98 -21.66 8.97
CA ASP A 271 1.03 -21.17 7.59
C ASP A 271 0.67 -22.29 6.58
N GLU A 272 1.14 -23.51 6.79
CA GLU A 272 0.84 -24.67 5.94
C GLU A 272 -0.64 -25.02 5.97
N GLN A 273 -1.25 -25.02 7.16
CA GLN A 273 -2.68 -25.26 7.32
C GLN A 273 -3.51 -24.16 6.66
N MET A 274 -3.10 -22.90 6.78
CA MET A 274 -3.73 -21.78 6.09
C MET A 274 -3.66 -21.97 4.56
N LEU A 275 -2.50 -22.34 4.02
CA LEU A 275 -2.33 -22.54 2.58
C LEU A 275 -3.27 -23.64 2.05
N VAL A 276 -3.35 -24.78 2.73
CA VAL A 276 -4.26 -25.87 2.36
C VAL A 276 -5.72 -25.43 2.44
N ALA A 277 -6.12 -24.79 3.56
CA ALA A 277 -7.50 -24.38 3.77
C ALA A 277 -7.97 -23.30 2.79
N MET A 278 -7.04 -22.44 2.33
CA MET A 278 -7.35 -21.34 1.44
C MET A 278 -7.33 -21.69 -0.05
N GLU A 279 -6.93 -22.91 -0.43
CA GLU A 279 -6.77 -23.32 -1.82
C GLU A 279 -8.06 -23.18 -2.64
N LYS A 280 -9.22 -23.44 -2.03
CA LYS A 280 -10.54 -23.30 -2.68
C LYS A 280 -10.89 -21.87 -3.12
N TRP A 281 -10.18 -20.86 -2.62
CA TRP A 281 -10.40 -19.47 -3.02
C TRP A 281 -9.39 -18.96 -4.02
N ARG A 282 -8.51 -19.79 -4.60
CA ARG A 282 -7.68 -19.32 -5.72
C ARG A 282 -8.57 -18.90 -6.89
N PRO A 283 -8.25 -17.79 -7.61
CA PRO A 283 -7.11 -16.89 -7.46
C PRO A 283 -7.41 -15.62 -6.62
N HIS A 284 -8.12 -15.77 -5.51
CA HIS A 284 -8.67 -14.68 -4.68
C HIS A 284 -8.30 -14.80 -3.20
N ARG A 285 -7.23 -15.51 -2.86
CA ARG A 285 -6.87 -15.74 -1.45
C ARG A 285 -6.58 -14.45 -0.69
N TYR A 286 -5.93 -13.46 -1.30
CA TYR A 286 -5.77 -12.14 -0.68
C TYR A 286 -7.08 -11.36 -0.60
N ARG A 287 -7.99 -11.51 -1.58
CA ARG A 287 -9.33 -10.92 -1.49
C ARG A 287 -10.09 -11.38 -0.26
N VAL A 288 -10.01 -12.68 0.08
CA VAL A 288 -10.57 -13.25 1.32
C VAL A 288 -10.04 -12.50 2.54
N VAL A 289 -8.73 -12.33 2.64
CA VAL A 289 -8.08 -11.58 3.72
C VAL A 289 -8.64 -10.15 3.78
N ARG A 290 -8.69 -9.46 2.64
CA ARG A 290 -9.17 -8.07 2.56
C ARG A 290 -10.63 -7.92 2.98
N LEU A 291 -11.50 -8.84 2.59
CA LEU A 291 -12.90 -8.85 2.99
C LEU A 291 -13.05 -9.05 4.50
N LEU A 292 -12.32 -9.99 5.10
CA LEU A 292 -12.36 -10.25 6.54
C LEU A 292 -11.82 -9.07 7.36
N GLU A 293 -10.70 -8.50 6.94
CA GLU A 293 -10.12 -7.32 7.58
C GLU A 293 -11.04 -6.10 7.50
N ALA A 294 -11.53 -5.77 6.30
CA ALA A 294 -12.31 -4.56 6.08
C ALA A 294 -13.73 -4.64 6.67
N SER A 295 -14.31 -5.84 6.77
CA SER A 295 -15.62 -6.04 7.39
C SER A 295 -15.56 -6.13 8.92
N GLY A 296 -14.37 -6.30 9.49
CA GLY A 296 -14.19 -6.61 10.90
C GLY A 296 -14.68 -8.02 11.31
N LEU A 297 -14.99 -8.88 10.33
CA LEU A 297 -15.45 -10.25 10.56
C LEU A 297 -14.30 -11.26 10.67
N GLY A 298 -13.06 -10.83 10.45
CA GLY A 298 -11.88 -11.63 10.77
C GLY A 298 -11.78 -11.85 12.28
N VAL A 299 -11.89 -13.10 12.72
CA VAL A 299 -11.85 -13.46 14.14
C VAL A 299 -10.41 -13.73 14.54
N LYS A 300 -9.93 -13.02 15.56
CA LYS A 300 -8.72 -13.40 16.31
C LYS A 300 -8.97 -13.19 17.80
N PRO A 301 -8.98 -14.25 18.63
CA PRO A 301 -9.10 -14.09 20.08
C PRO A 301 -7.99 -13.18 20.60
N ARG A 302 -8.36 -12.14 21.35
CA ARG A 302 -7.37 -11.27 22.00
C ARG A 302 -6.64 -12.10 23.06
N ARG A 303 -5.39 -12.47 22.81
CA ARG A 303 -4.52 -13.11 23.78
C ARG A 303 -3.29 -12.23 24.01
N GLY A 304 -3.16 -11.73 25.24
CA GLY A 304 -1.96 -11.05 25.74
C GLY A 304 -1.87 -9.53 25.48
N PRO A 305 -0.98 -8.84 26.21
CA PRO A 305 -0.70 -7.42 26.01
C PRO A 305 -0.06 -7.17 24.63
N ARG A 306 -0.34 -6.00 24.03
CA ARG A 306 0.32 -5.58 22.78
C ARG A 306 1.83 -5.47 23.03
N ALA A 307 2.64 -5.99 22.10
CA ALA A 307 4.08 -5.79 22.14
C ALA A 307 4.38 -4.28 22.28
N SER A 308 5.23 -3.94 23.25
CA SER A 308 5.57 -2.55 23.54
C SER A 308 6.39 -1.97 22.39
N PHE A 309 6.21 -0.67 22.14
CA PHE A 309 7.12 0.07 21.28
C PHE A 309 8.48 0.15 22.00
N VAL A 310 9.48 -0.56 21.48
CA VAL A 310 10.85 -0.47 22.00
C VAL A 310 11.61 0.54 21.15
N ASP A 311 12.11 1.59 21.79
CA ASP A 311 12.85 2.66 21.13
C ASP A 311 14.36 2.40 21.21
N HIS A 312 14.97 2.02 20.09
CA HIS A 312 16.41 1.75 20.00
C HIS A 312 17.21 2.95 19.46
N ARG A 313 16.61 4.12 19.28
CA ARG A 313 17.24 5.27 18.59
C ARG A 313 18.35 5.97 19.40
N LYS A 314 18.58 5.56 20.64
CA LYS A 314 19.56 6.17 21.57
C LYS A 314 20.76 5.27 21.88
N HIS A 315 20.90 4.13 21.20
CA HIS A 315 21.95 3.14 21.46
C HIS A 315 22.65 2.69 20.19
#